data_AF-A0A821HVU8-F1
#
_entry.id   AF-A0A821HVU8-F1
#
_cell.length_a   1.000
_cell.length_b   1.000
_cell.length_c   1.000
_cell.angle_alpha   90.00
_cell.angle_beta   90.00
_cell.angle_gamma   90.00
#
_symmetry.space_group_name_H-M   'P 1'
#
loop_
_entity.id
_entity.type
_entity.pdbx_description
1 polymer ?
#
loop_
_entity_poly.entity_id
_entity_poly.type
_entity_poly.pdbx_seq_one_letter_code
_entity_poly.pdbx_strand_id
1 'polypeptide(L)'
;MFQAAIILSQQYNITIETQFIGWQSIQTGRDGTNALSNTCSVISTSNIVGMVGPEFSSESLLIAPFAAKIGIPVISHASTDPELSDRSTYSVFHRTVPSDNIAASTIVDLFIRFNWTS
;
A
#
# COMPACT_ATOMS: atom_id res chain seq x y z
N MET A 1 12.04 4.41 -2.43
CA MET A 1 11.65 5.57 -1.58
C MET A 1 11.70 5.23 -0.09
N PHE A 2 11.05 4.15 0.37
CA PHE A 2 11.00 3.79 1.80
C PHE A 2 12.37 3.56 2.46
N GLN A 3 13.27 2.80 1.82
CA GLN A 3 14.61 2.55 2.36
C GLN A 3 15.39 3.85 2.62
N ALA A 4 15.28 4.83 1.72
CA ALA A 4 15.92 6.13 1.91
C ALA A 4 15.37 6.87 3.14
N ALA A 5 14.05 6.80 3.37
CA ALA A 5 13.43 7.40 4.55
C ALA A 5 13.94 6.77 5.86
N ILE A 6 14.13 5.44 5.89
CA ILE A 6 14.68 4.76 7.08
C ILE A 6 16.17 5.08 7.29
N ILE A 7 16.96 5.13 6.23
CA ILE A 7 18.38 5.53 6.34
C ILE A 7 18.49 6.96 6.89
N LEU A 8 17.66 7.88 6.38
CA LEU A 8 17.62 9.25 6.88
C LEU A 8 17.15 9.31 8.33
N SER A 9 16.16 8.51 8.73
CA SER A 9 15.68 8.50 10.12
C SER A 9 16.81 8.11 11.09
N GLN A 10 17.64 7.15 10.71
CA GLN A 10 18.83 6.75 11.47
C GLN A 10 19.88 7.86 11.50
N GLN A 11 20.16 8.51 10.36
CA GLN A 11 21.09 9.63 10.27
C GLN A 11 20.68 10.80 11.19
N TYR A 12 19.38 11.06 11.33
CA TYR A 12 18.83 12.11 12.20
C TYR A 12 18.48 11.63 13.62
N ASN A 13 18.90 10.42 14.03
CA ASN A 13 18.62 9.84 15.34
C ASN A 13 17.14 9.78 15.73
N ILE A 14 16.26 9.58 14.75
CA ILE A 14 14.83 9.40 14.98
C ILE A 14 14.61 7.99 15.52
N THR A 15 14.04 7.90 16.72
CA THR A 15 13.74 6.64 17.40
C THR A 15 12.28 6.61 17.85
N ILE A 16 11.72 5.40 17.95
CA ILE A 16 10.41 5.15 18.56
C ILE A 16 10.69 4.32 19.81
N GLU A 17 10.23 4.79 20.97
CA GLU A 17 10.48 4.13 22.26
C GLU A 17 11.96 3.78 22.46
N THR A 18 12.86 4.69 22.07
CA THR A 18 14.33 4.54 22.13
C THR A 18 14.95 3.49 21.19
N GLN A 19 14.16 2.92 20.27
CA GLN A 19 14.64 1.99 19.24
C GLN A 19 14.64 2.63 17.85
N PHE A 20 15.65 2.27 17.05
CA PHE A 20 15.67 2.65 15.63
C PHE A 20 14.64 1.85 14.84
N ILE A 21 14.06 2.48 13.82
CA ILE A 21 13.15 1.82 12.91
C ILE A 21 13.97 0.93 11.96
N GLY A 22 13.64 -0.36 11.93
CA GLY A 22 14.19 -1.33 10.99
C GLY A 22 13.29 -1.52 9.76
N TRP A 23 13.78 -2.26 8.76
CA TRP A 23 12.97 -2.67 7.62
C TRP A 23 13.36 -4.06 7.13
N GLN A 24 12.42 -4.71 6.45
CA GLN A 24 12.65 -5.93 5.69
C GLN A 24 11.97 -5.79 4.33
N SER A 25 12.58 -6.36 3.29
CA SER A 25 12.06 -6.30 1.93
C SER A 25 11.66 -7.68 1.43
N ILE A 26 10.52 -7.76 0.77
CA ILE A 26 10.01 -8.96 0.12
C ILE A 26 9.96 -8.69 -1.40
N GLN A 27 10.34 -9.69 -2.19
CA GLN A 27 10.12 -9.69 -3.64
C GLN A 27 8.92 -10.59 -3.95
N THR A 28 7.91 -10.03 -4.61
CA THR A 28 6.65 -10.74 -4.92
C THR A 28 6.61 -11.25 -6.35
N GLY A 29 7.38 -10.66 -7.26
CA GLY A 29 7.35 -11.02 -8.68
C GLY A 29 6.01 -10.71 -9.36
N ARG A 30 5.23 -9.77 -8.80
CA ARG A 30 3.85 -9.47 -9.23
C ARG A 30 2.87 -10.65 -9.01
N ASP A 31 3.21 -11.56 -8.12
CA ASP A 31 2.40 -12.73 -7.80
C ASP A 31 1.78 -12.58 -6.40
N GLY A 32 0.45 -12.60 -6.35
CA GLY A 32 -0.32 -12.48 -5.12
C GLY A 32 -0.08 -13.62 -4.12
N THR A 33 0.21 -14.82 -4.59
CA THR A 33 0.51 -15.98 -3.72
C THR A 33 1.87 -15.82 -3.05
N ASN A 34 2.88 -15.37 -3.80
CA ASN A 34 4.19 -15.03 -3.26
C ASN A 34 4.09 -13.85 -2.29
N ALA A 35 3.30 -12.82 -2.63
CA ALA A 35 3.05 -11.70 -1.75
C ALA A 35 2.50 -12.16 -0.39
N LEU A 36 1.47 -13.01 -0.38
CA LEU A 36 0.87 -13.51 0.86
C LEU A 36 1.80 -14.44 1.62
N SER A 37 2.40 -15.44 0.95
CA SER A 37 3.29 -16.43 1.57
C SER A 37 4.50 -15.78 2.23
N ASN A 38 5.19 -14.89 1.51
CA ASN A 38 6.37 -14.21 2.04
C ASN A 38 6.00 -13.25 3.19
N THR A 39 4.86 -12.56 3.08
CA THR A 39 4.37 -11.67 4.15
C THR A 39 4.08 -12.45 5.42
N CYS A 40 3.41 -13.59 5.34
CA CYS A 40 3.16 -14.48 6.48
C CYS A 40 4.48 -14.98 7.12
N SER A 41 5.49 -15.32 6.31
CA SER A 41 6.80 -15.74 6.82
C SER A 41 7.53 -14.63 7.58
N VAL A 42 7.43 -13.39 7.12
CA VAL A 42 8.09 -12.25 7.80
C VAL A 42 7.36 -11.90 9.09
N ILE A 43 6.03 -11.85 9.07
CA ILE A 43 5.22 -11.51 10.24
C ILE A 43 5.37 -12.55 11.35
N SER A 44 5.58 -13.83 11.00
CA SER A 44 5.79 -14.88 12.00
C SER A 44 7.16 -14.86 12.67
N THR A 45 8.15 -14.17 12.09
CA THR A 45 9.55 -14.17 12.57
C THR A 45 10.00 -12.82 13.13
N SER A 46 9.22 -11.76 12.94
CA SER A 46 9.60 -10.38 13.27
C SER A 46 8.41 -9.58 13.80
N ASN A 47 8.68 -8.61 14.68
CA ASN A 47 7.66 -7.68 15.14
C ASN A 47 7.44 -6.57 14.10
N ILE A 48 6.39 -6.70 13.28
CA ILE A 48 6.05 -5.76 12.21
C ILE A 48 4.91 -4.85 12.68
N VAL A 49 5.12 -3.54 12.62
CA VAL A 49 4.12 -2.53 13.01
C VAL A 49 3.33 -1.95 11.82
N GLY A 50 3.77 -2.22 10.60
CA GLY A 50 3.15 -1.71 9.38
C GLY A 50 3.84 -2.22 8.13
N MET A 51 3.13 -2.14 7.00
CA MET A 51 3.62 -2.54 5.69
C MET A 51 3.60 -1.35 4.72
N VAL A 52 4.67 -1.22 3.93
CA VAL A 52 4.75 -0.25 2.83
C VAL A 52 4.83 -1.01 1.51
N GLY A 53 3.94 -0.67 0.58
CA GLY A 53 3.51 -1.54 -0.52
C GLY A 53 2.15 -2.18 -0.22
N PRO A 54 1.70 -3.18 -1.00
CA PRO A 54 2.29 -3.67 -2.25
C PRO A 54 2.32 -2.60 -3.36
N GLU A 55 3.08 -2.86 -4.42
CA GLU A 55 3.12 -1.95 -5.59
C GLU A 55 1.88 -2.15 -6.46
N PHE A 56 1.57 -3.41 -6.79
CA PHE A 56 0.50 -3.74 -7.71
C PHE A 56 -0.86 -3.83 -7.01
N SER A 57 -1.88 -3.26 -7.63
CA SER A 57 -3.26 -3.30 -7.11
C SER A 57 -3.74 -4.72 -6.83
N SER A 58 -3.41 -5.69 -7.69
CA SER A 58 -3.78 -7.10 -7.51
C SER A 58 -3.21 -7.71 -6.22
N GLU A 59 -2.02 -7.31 -5.82
CA GLU A 59 -1.40 -7.76 -4.57
C GLU A 59 -2.03 -7.03 -3.38
N SER A 60 -2.29 -5.73 -3.51
CA SER A 60 -2.96 -4.93 -2.48
C SER A 60 -4.35 -5.47 -2.14
N LEU A 61 -5.13 -5.88 -3.16
CA LEU A 61 -6.45 -6.50 -2.97
C LEU A 61 -6.39 -7.79 -2.15
N LEU A 62 -5.30 -8.55 -2.25
CA LEU A 62 -5.11 -9.79 -1.50
C LEU A 62 -4.52 -9.54 -0.10
N ILE A 63 -3.57 -8.63 0.01
CA ILE A 63 -2.85 -8.33 1.26
C ILE A 63 -3.71 -7.50 2.22
N ALA A 64 -4.46 -6.51 1.74
CA ALA A 64 -5.18 -5.59 2.61
C ALA A 64 -6.23 -6.27 3.50
N PRO A 65 -7.07 -7.21 3.02
CA PRO A 65 -8.00 -7.95 3.88
C PRO A 65 -7.28 -8.84 4.90
N PHE A 66 -6.16 -9.44 4.50
CA PHE A 66 -5.32 -10.22 5.43
C PHE A 66 -4.74 -9.33 6.52
N ALA A 67 -4.18 -8.18 6.15
CA ALA A 67 -3.61 -7.20 7.06
C ALA A 67 -4.63 -6.65 8.06
N ALA A 68 -5.86 -6.40 7.59
CA ALA A 68 -6.98 -5.98 8.44
C ALA A 68 -7.30 -7.01 9.52
N LYS A 69 -7.27 -8.32 9.20
CA LYS A 69 -7.52 -9.39 10.16
C LYS A 69 -6.48 -9.47 11.28
N ILE A 70 -5.23 -9.11 10.99
CA ILE A 70 -4.12 -9.13 11.97
C ILE A 70 -3.83 -7.74 12.56
N GLY A 71 -4.58 -6.71 12.17
CA GLY A 71 -4.45 -5.35 12.71
C GLY A 71 -3.19 -4.60 12.26
N ILE A 72 -2.58 -4.97 11.14
CA ILE A 72 -1.38 -4.29 10.61
C ILE A 72 -1.78 -3.31 9.50
N PRO A 73 -1.46 -2.00 9.62
CA PRO A 73 -1.76 -1.04 8.57
C PRO A 73 -0.87 -1.25 7.33
N VAL A 74 -1.45 -1.00 6.16
CA VAL A 74 -0.79 -1.15 4.85
C VAL A 74 -0.85 0.16 4.10
N ILE A 75 0.27 0.65 3.57
CA ILE A 75 0.34 1.86 2.77
C ILE A 75 0.98 1.56 1.41
N SER A 76 0.17 1.52 0.35
CA SER A 76 0.68 1.38 -1.02
C SER A 76 1.10 2.74 -1.60
N HIS A 77 2.19 2.74 -2.36
CA HIS A 77 2.66 3.93 -3.08
C HIS A 77 2.28 3.96 -4.56
N ALA A 78 1.61 2.92 -5.07
CA ALA A 78 1.37 2.75 -6.51
C ALA A 78 0.01 2.10 -6.85
N SER A 79 -0.70 1.48 -5.91
CA SER A 79 -1.99 0.84 -6.21
C SER A 79 -3.11 1.85 -6.44
N THR A 80 -3.66 1.89 -7.65
CA THR A 80 -4.67 2.87 -8.09
C THR A 80 -6.11 2.33 -8.14
N ASP A 81 -6.30 1.03 -7.89
CA ASP A 81 -7.60 0.36 -8.06
C ASP A 81 -8.71 1.03 -7.22
N PRO A 82 -9.87 1.34 -7.82
CA PRO A 82 -11.01 1.92 -7.12
C PRO A 82 -11.52 1.11 -5.93
N GLU A 83 -11.51 -0.23 -6.03
CA GLU A 83 -12.09 -1.14 -5.04
C GLU A 83 -11.42 -0.97 -3.66
N LEU A 84 -10.11 -0.72 -3.65
CA LEU A 84 -9.31 -0.44 -2.45
C LEU A 84 -9.73 0.81 -1.68
N SER A 85 -10.69 1.60 -2.20
CA SER A 85 -11.25 2.75 -1.50
C SER A 85 -12.40 2.38 -0.56
N ASP A 86 -12.95 1.16 -0.66
CA ASP A 86 -14.01 0.70 0.24
C ASP A 86 -13.45 0.46 1.65
N ARG A 87 -13.78 1.36 2.58
CA ARG A 87 -13.34 1.31 3.98
C ARG A 87 -14.01 0.22 4.80
N SER A 88 -15.13 -0.34 4.34
CA SER A 88 -15.78 -1.46 5.02
C SER A 88 -14.98 -2.76 4.83
N THR A 89 -14.41 -2.96 3.65
CA THR A 89 -13.58 -4.12 3.31
C THR A 89 -12.10 -3.89 3.62
N TYR A 90 -11.56 -2.70 3.29
CA TYR A 90 -10.14 -2.37 3.35
C TYR A 90 -9.85 -1.32 4.44
N SER A 91 -10.28 -1.59 5.67
CA SER A 91 -10.26 -0.63 6.79
C SER A 91 -8.87 -0.10 7.16
N VAL A 92 -7.83 -0.93 7.08
CA VAL A 92 -6.43 -0.59 7.43
C VAL A 92 -5.56 -0.24 6.22
N PHE A 93 -6.13 -0.22 5.01
CA PHE A 93 -5.40 0.09 3.79
C PHE A 93 -5.37 1.58 3.52
N HIS A 94 -4.22 2.10 3.16
CA HIS A 94 -4.02 3.46 2.72
C HIS A 94 -3.15 3.48 1.46
N ARG A 95 -3.20 4.60 0.73
CA ARG A 95 -2.32 4.83 -0.41
C ARG A 95 -1.95 6.29 -0.53
N THR A 96 -0.77 6.54 -1.10
CA THR A 96 -0.27 7.90 -1.37
C THR A 96 -0.62 8.41 -2.77
N VAL A 97 -1.17 7.54 -3.62
CA VAL A 97 -1.61 7.86 -4.98
C VAL A 97 -3.13 7.92 -5.06
N PRO A 98 -3.70 8.75 -5.96
CA PRO A 98 -5.15 8.82 -6.14
C PRO A 98 -5.74 7.53 -6.71
N SER A 99 -7.03 7.34 -6.51
CA SER A 99 -7.82 6.30 -7.18
C SER A 99 -7.98 6.60 -8.67
N ASP A 100 -8.08 5.56 -9.50
CA ASP A 100 -8.48 5.68 -10.90
C ASP A 100 -9.86 6.35 -11.07
N ASN A 101 -10.74 6.33 -10.06
CA ASN A 101 -12.00 7.09 -10.06
C ASN A 101 -11.78 8.59 -10.28
N ILE A 102 -10.71 9.16 -9.73
CA ILE A 102 -10.41 10.59 -9.89
C ILE A 102 -10.04 10.88 -11.35
N ALA A 103 -9.18 10.06 -11.95
CA ALA A 103 -8.83 10.18 -13.36
C ALA A 103 -10.05 9.99 -14.28
N ALA A 104 -10.87 8.97 -14.01
CA ALA A 104 -12.09 8.71 -14.76
C ALA A 104 -13.07 9.90 -14.70
N SER A 105 -13.30 10.47 -13.51
CA SER A 105 -14.16 11.66 -13.37
C SER A 105 -13.65 12.86 -14.16
N THR A 106 -12.33 13.06 -14.22
CA THR A 106 -11.71 14.14 -14.99
C THR A 106 -11.93 13.96 -16.49
N ILE A 107 -11.89 12.72 -17.00
CA ILE A 107 -12.17 12.42 -18.42
C ILE A 107 -13.64 12.68 -18.73
N VAL A 108 -14.56 12.34 -17.82
CA VAL A 108 -15.99 12.65 -17.96
C VAL A 108 -16.21 14.17 -18.04
N ASP A 109 -15.56 14.94 -17.16
CA ASP A 109 -15.65 16.41 -17.19
C ASP A 109 -15.17 16.98 -18.53
N LEU A 110 -14.12 16.38 -19.12
CA LEU A 110 -13.62 16.76 -20.45
C LEU A 110 -14.68 16.50 -21.53
N PHE A 111 -15.33 15.34 -21.50
CA PHE A 111 -16.37 14.97 -22.47
C PHE A 111 -17.55 15.94 -22.41
N ILE A 112 -17.98 16.29 -21.19
CA ILE A 112 -19.05 17.27 -20.96
C ILE A 112 -18.62 18.65 -21.46
N ARG A 113 -17.38 19.08 -21.16
CA ARG A 113 -16.88 20.41 -21.55
C ARG A 113 -16.85 20.64 -23.05
N PHE A 114 -16.56 19.59 -23.82
CA PHE A 114 -16.40 19.66 -25.27
C PHE A 114 -17.55 19.02 -26.07
N ASN A 115 -18.63 18.59 -25.41
CA ASN A 115 -19.77 17.90 -26.02
C ASN A 115 -19.35 16.68 -26.87
N TRP A 116 -18.40 15.88 -26.38
CA TRP A 116 -18.01 14.64 -27.05
C TRP A 116 -19.03 13.54 -26.75
N THR A 117 -19.66 13.00 -27.79
CA THR A 117 -20.77 12.03 -27.65
C THR A 117 -20.42 10.61 -28.09
N SER A 118 -19.33 10.43 -28.85
CA SER A 118 -18.87 9.14 -29.40
C SER A 118 -17.53 9.27 -30.08
#